data_AF-A0AAC9CX12-F1
#
_entry.id   AF-A0AAC9CX12-F1
#
_cell.length_a   1.000
_cell.length_b   1.000
_cell.length_c   1.000
_cell.angle_alpha   90.00
_cell.angle_beta   90.00
_cell.angle_gamma   90.00
#
_symmetry.space_group_name_H-M   'P 1'
#
loop_
_entity.id
_entity.type
_entity.pdbx_description
1 polymer ?
#
loop_
_entity_poly.entity_id
_entity_poly.type
_entity_poly.pdbx_seq_one_letter_code
_entity_poly.pdbx_strand_id
1 'polypeptide(L)' 'MSSKTLSKEAEIRLMNFFNDRIDAQSMAKALRQVNFALALNVMSEQENIQQENKLRDSFYWLNELAETLNPYLDVN' A
#
# COMPACT_ATOMS: atom_id res chain seq x y z
N MET A 1 3.35 24.00 4.62
CA MET A 1 2.78 22.64 4.73
C MET A 1 3.28 22.02 6.03
N SER A 2 2.40 21.55 6.90
CA SER A 2 2.84 20.84 8.11
C SER A 2 3.47 19.50 7.69
N SER A 3 4.76 19.31 7.98
CA SER A 3 5.39 17.99 7.89
C SER A 3 4.61 17.03 8.78
N LYS A 4 3.99 16.00 8.20
CA LYS A 4 3.40 14.90 8.97
C LYS A 4 4.54 14.01 9.46
N THR A 5 5.23 14.46 10.49
CA THR A 5 6.32 13.69 11.10
C THR A 5 5.71 12.54 11.90
N LEU A 6 6.22 11.33 11.68
CA LEU A 6 5.83 10.18 12.48
C LEU A 6 6.26 10.37 13.95
N SER A 7 5.54 9.75 14.88
CA SER A 7 6.05 9.64 16.24
C SER A 7 7.28 8.74 16.25
N LYS A 8 8.19 8.96 17.21
CA LYS A 8 9.42 8.15 17.28
C LYS A 8 9.14 6.66 17.43
N GLU A 9 8.09 6.32 18.18
CA GLU A 9 7.62 4.96 18.35
C GLU A 9 7.14 4.33 17.03
N ALA A 10 6.43 5.09 16.20
CA ALA A 10 5.98 4.60 14.90
C ALA A 10 7.16 4.33 13.95
N GLU A 11 8.17 5.20 13.94
CA GLU A 11 9.41 4.97 13.17
C GLU A 11 10.11 3.68 13.59
N ILE A 12 10.30 3.47 14.91
CA ILE A 12 10.96 2.28 15.46
C ILE A 12 10.20 1.01 15.08
N ARG A 13 8.86 1.03 15.19
CA ARG A 13 8.03 -0.12 14.81
C ARG A 13 8.09 -0.44 13.33
N LEU A 14 8.10 0.57 12.47
CA LEU A 14 8.27 0.38 11.03
C LEU A 14 9.64 -0.20 10.71
N MET A 15 10.72 0.33 11.30
CA MET A 15 12.06 -0.24 11.14
C MET A 15 12.11 -1.71 11.56
N ASN A 16 11.61 -2.05 12.74
CA ASN A 16 11.63 -3.43 13.23
C ASN A 16 10.77 -4.35 12.36
N PHE A 17 9.62 -3.87 11.86
CA PHE A 17 8.78 -4.64 10.96
C PHE A 17 9.53 -5.03 9.67
N PHE A 18 10.22 -4.08 9.03
CA PHE A 18 10.95 -4.34 7.78
C PHE A 18 12.28 -5.08 7.97
N ASN A 19 12.87 -5.01 9.16
CA ASN A 19 14.10 -5.74 9.47
C ASN A 19 13.84 -7.19 9.91
N ASP A 20 12.74 -7.45 10.63
CA ASP A 20 12.56 -8.73 11.33
C ASP A 20 11.40 -9.58 10.79
N ARG A 21 10.48 -9.02 10.00
CA ARG A 21 9.25 -9.72 9.57
C ARG A 21 9.17 -9.96 8.07
N ILE A 22 9.35 -8.91 7.28
CA ILE A 22 9.24 -8.96 5.82
C ILE A 22 10.11 -7.86 5.22
N ASP A 23 10.95 -8.21 4.25
CA ASP A 23 11.77 -7.22 3.57
C ASP A 23 10.92 -6.28 2.70
N ALA A 24 11.44 -5.09 2.43
CA ALA A 24 10.71 -4.05 1.69
C ALA A 24 10.29 -4.51 0.28
N GLN A 25 11.09 -5.34 -0.39
CA GLN A 25 10.79 -5.84 -1.73
C GLN A 25 9.61 -6.82 -1.71
N SER A 26 9.64 -7.78 -0.78
CA SER A 26 8.56 -8.75 -0.59
C SER A 26 7.26 -8.08 -0.19
N MET A 27 7.32 -7.07 0.69
CA MET A 27 6.14 -6.29 1.06
C MET A 27 5.58 -5.50 -0.11
N ALA A 28 6.44 -4.80 -0.88
CA ALA A 28 6.02 -4.08 -2.08
C ALA A 28 5.32 -5.02 -3.08
N LYS A 29 5.83 -6.24 -3.26
CA LYS A 29 5.19 -7.26 -4.12
C LYS A 29 3.81 -7.66 -3.60
N ALA A 30 3.70 -7.95 -2.31
CA ALA A 30 2.42 -8.31 -1.69
C ALA A 30 1.37 -7.19 -1.80
N LEU A 31 1.77 -5.94 -1.55
CA LEU A 31 0.90 -4.77 -1.68
C LEU A 31 0.40 -4.58 -3.12
N ARG A 32 1.27 -4.72 -4.13
CA ARG A 32 0.87 -4.65 -5.54
C ARG A 32 -0.08 -5.77 -5.95
N GLN A 33 0.12 -6.99 -5.45
CA GLN A 33 -0.79 -8.11 -5.71
C GLN A 33 -2.19 -7.83 -5.15
N VAL A 34 -2.28 -7.32 -3.92
CA VAL A 34 -3.55 -6.92 -3.32
C VAL A 34 -4.19 -5.79 -4.13
N ASN A 35 -3.42 -4.78 -4.52
CA ASN A 35 -3.93 -3.68 -5.34
C ASN A 35 -4.45 -4.14 -6.70
N PHE A 36 -3.76 -5.05 -7.36
CA PHE A 36 -4.21 -5.63 -8.62
C PHE A 36 -5.56 -6.35 -8.44
N ALA A 37 -5.70 -7.15 -7.38
CA ALA A 37 -6.97 -7.80 -7.06
C ALA A 37 -8.08 -6.79 -6.74
N LEU A 38 -7.78 -5.71 -6.00
CA LEU A 38 -8.75 -4.65 -5.72
C LEU A 38 -9.18 -3.92 -6.99
N ALA A 39 -8.26 -3.61 -7.90
CA ALA A 39 -8.56 -2.97 -9.18
C ALA A 39 -9.51 -3.83 -10.02
N LEU A 40 -9.27 -5.14 -10.11
CA LEU A 40 -10.15 -6.07 -10.82
C LEU A 40 -11.58 -6.08 -10.23
N ASN A 41 -11.71 -6.03 -8.90
CA ASN A 41 -13.01 -6.03 -8.23
C ASN A 41 -13.74 -4.68 -8.33
N VAL A 42 -13.01 -3.55 -8.30
CA VAL A 42 -13.62 -2.21 -8.50
C VAL A 42 -14.04 -2.01 -9.96
N MET A 43 -13.32 -2.61 -10.92
CA MET A 43 -13.72 -2.61 -12.34
C MET A 43 -14.87 -3.58 -12.64
N SER A 44 -15.14 -4.55 -11.77
CA SER A 44 -16.32 -5.42 -11.89
C SER A 44 -17.54 -4.73 -11.26
N GLU A 45 -18.31 -4.04 -12.11
CA GLU A 45 -19.66 -3.46 -11.94
C GLU A 45 -20.41 -3.73 -10.61
N GLN A 46 -19.96 -3.20 -9.46
CA GLN A 46 -20.71 -3.29 -8.19
C GLN A 46 -21.22 -1.90 -7.77
N GLU A 47 -22.53 -1.72 -7.86
CA GLU A 47 -23.32 -0.48 -7.78
C GLU A 47 -23.23 0.36 -6.48
N ASN A 48 -22.27 0.12 -5.57
CA ASN A 48 -22.16 0.84 -4.29
C ASN A 48 -21.05 1.91 -4.30
N ILE A 49 -21.41 3.10 -4.80
CA ILE A 49 -20.55 4.29 -4.94
C ILE A 49 -19.76 4.64 -3.65
N GLN A 50 -20.35 4.45 -2.46
CA GLN A 50 -19.65 4.78 -1.20
C GLN A 50 -18.53 3.78 -0.87
N GLN A 51 -18.76 2.50 -1.18
CA GLN A 51 -17.77 1.45 -0.99
C GLN A 51 -16.66 1.54 -2.03
N GLU A 52 -17.00 1.87 -3.28
CA GLU A 52 -16.04 2.19 -4.34
C GLU A 52 -15.09 3.33 -3.95
N ASN A 53 -15.59 4.41 -3.35
CA ASN A 53 -14.75 5.55 -2.92
C ASN A 53 -13.72 5.15 -1.85
N LYS A 54 -14.13 4.39 -0.82
CA LYS A 54 -13.20 3.91 0.22
C LYS A 54 -12.15 2.94 -0.33
N LEU A 55 -12.55 2.08 -1.28
CA LEU A 55 -11.64 1.16 -1.95
C LEU A 55 -10.67 1.88 -2.87
N ARG A 56 -11.11 2.94 -3.54
CA ARG A 56 -10.24 3.81 -4.36
C ARG A 56 -9.16 4.49 -3.51
N ASP A 57 -9.54 5.05 -2.36
CA ASP A 57 -8.56 5.67 -1.44
C ASP A 57 -7.57 4.62 -0.91
N SER A 58 -8.07 3.44 -0.54
CA SER A 58 -7.22 2.34 -0.08
C SER A 58 -6.26 1.88 -1.17
N PHE A 59 -6.74 1.74 -2.41
CA PHE A 59 -5.92 1.39 -3.57
C PHE A 59 -4.79 2.39 -3.78
N TYR A 60 -5.10 3.70 -3.71
CA TYR A 60 -4.10 4.76 -3.81
C TYR A 60 -3.02 4.62 -2.73
N TRP A 61 -3.39 4.53 -1.45
CA TRP A 61 -2.41 4.44 -0.36
C TRP A 61 -1.54 3.18 -0.41
N LEU A 62 -2.13 2.04 -0.77
CA LEU A 62 -1.38 0.80 -0.94
C LEU A 62 -0.39 0.89 -2.11
N ASN A 63 -0.73 1.63 -3.17
CA ASN A 63 0.15 1.82 -4.32
C ASN A 63 1.32 2.74 -3.96
N GLU A 64 1.03 3.89 -3.36
CA GLU A 64 2.04 4.84 -2.88
C GLU A 64 3.01 4.19 -1.89
N LEU A 65 2.52 3.34 -0.98
CA LEU A 65 3.38 2.61 -0.06
C LEU A 65 4.24 1.58 -0.79
N ALA A 66 3.69 0.83 -1.76
CA ALA A 66 4.46 -0.11 -2.55
C ALA A 66 5.57 0.57 -3.36
N GLU A 67 5.28 1.74 -3.95
CA GLU A 67 6.26 2.57 -4.67
C GLU A 67 7.33 3.15 -3.73
N THR A 68 6.93 3.58 -2.53
CA THR A 68 7.87 4.06 -1.50
C THR A 68 8.84 2.95 -1.06
N LEU A 69 8.34 1.72 -0.92
CA LEU A 69 9.13 0.57 -0.50
C LEU A 69 10.05 0.05 -1.59
N ASN A 70 9.58 0.02 -2.84
CA ASN A 70 10.41 -0.34 -3.98
C ASN A 70 9.91 0.30 -5.28
N PRO A 71 10.48 1.44 -5.69
CA PRO A 71 10.04 2.16 -6.89
C PRO A 71 10.40 1.42 -8.19
N TYR A 72 11.41 0.55 -8.14
CA TYR A 72 11.91 -0.19 -9.31
C TYR A 72 11.51 -1.67 -9.27
N LEU A 73 10.54 -2.04 -8.41
CA LEU A 73 10.05 -3.41 -8.41
C LEU A 73 9.45 -3.70 -9.78
N ASP A 74 10.05 -4.61 -10.52
CA ASP A 74 9.62 -4.95 -11.86
C ASP A 74 8.28 -5.70 -11.79
N VAL A 75 7.40 -5.47 -12.76
CA VAL A 75 6.06 -6.08 -12.81
C VAL A 75 6.14 -7.46 -13.45
N ASN A 76 7.03 -8.32 -12.92
CA ASN A 76 7.25 -9.68 -13.41
C ASN A 76 6.45 -10.70 -12.60
#